data_AF-A0A075HFG4-F1
#
_entry.id   AF-A0A075HFG4-F1
#
_cell.length_a   1.000
_cell.length_b   1.000
_cell.length_c   1.000
_cell.angle_alpha   90.00
_cell.angle_beta   90.00
_cell.angle_gamma   90.00
#
_symmetry.space_group_name_H-M   'P 1'
#
loop_
_entity.id
_entity.type
_entity.pdbx_description
1 polymer ?
#
loop_
_entity_poly.entity_id
_entity_poly.type
_entity_poly.pdbx_seq_one_letter_code
_entity_poly.pdbx_strand_id
1 'polypeptide(L)' 'MKEGQALCISCGRQPGKKEIPTTNPQNEMVPTLEKTLEKKLELLSKELETEKDHEKQQNILKTINSLLETIDKMKGKQ' A
#
# COMPACT_ATOMS: atom_id res chain seq x y z
N MET A 1 37.15 16.59 -9.92
CA MET A 1 36.51 17.70 -9.17
C MET A 1 36.57 17.34 -7.70
N LYS A 2 37.14 18.21 -6.84
CA LYS A 2 37.36 17.90 -5.42
C LYS A 2 36.05 18.05 -4.65
N GLU A 3 35.82 17.16 -3.70
CA GLU A 3 34.64 17.10 -2.82
C GLU A 3 34.37 18.44 -2.14
N GLY A 4 33.46 19.23 -2.70
CA GLY A 4 33.04 20.51 -2.13
C GLY A 4 32.19 20.28 -0.89
N GLN A 5 32.66 20.73 0.27
CA GLN A 5 31.89 20.67 1.51
C GLN A 5 31.23 22.03 1.73
N ALA A 6 29.90 22.04 1.90
CA ALA A 6 29.17 23.26 2.23
C ALA A 6 29.60 23.76 3.63
N LEU A 7 29.75 25.08 3.79
CA LEU A 7 30.06 25.73 5.06
C LEU A 7 28.91 26.67 5.45
N CYS A 8 28.63 26.79 6.75
CA CYS A 8 27.70 27.80 7.25
C CYS A 8 28.24 29.21 6.98
N ILE A 9 27.49 30.04 6.26
CA ILE A 9 27.89 31.42 5.94
C ILE A 9 28.07 32.30 7.19
N SER A 10 27.42 31.95 8.30
CA SER A 10 27.43 32.75 9.52
C SER A 10 28.54 32.37 10.51
N CYS A 11 29.08 31.15 10.44
CA CYS A 11 30.09 30.68 11.41
C CYS A 11 31.20 29.80 10.83
N GLY A 12 31.20 29.54 9.51
CA GLY A 12 32.21 28.76 8.81
C GLY A 12 32.25 27.27 9.19
N ARG A 13 31.32 26.79 10.03
CA ARG A 13 31.30 25.38 10.44
C ARG A 13 30.75 24.49 9.33
N GLN A 14 31.35 23.31 9.20
CA GLN A 14 30.87 22.24 8.34
C GLN A 14 29.60 21.61 8.95
N PRO A 15 28.62 21.20 8.12
CA PRO A 15 27.49 20.40 8.56
C PRO A 15 27.99 19.11 9.21
N GLY A 16 27.53 18.81 10.42
CA GLY A 16 27.79 17.52 11.05
C GLY A 16 27.14 16.40 10.23
N LYS A 17 27.87 15.30 10.02
CA LYS A 17 27.33 14.08 9.39
C LYS A 17 26.23 13.53 10.30
N LYS A 18 24.97 13.78 9.95
CA LYS A 18 23.85 13.07 10.54
C LYS A 18 23.73 11.74 9.80
N GLU A 19 24.03 10.65 10.49
CA GLU A 19 23.66 9.33 10.00
C GLU A 19 22.13 9.29 9.92
N ILE A 20 21.60 9.27 8.70
CA ILE A 20 20.19 8.97 8.49
C ILE A 20 20.09 7.48 8.83
N PRO A 21 19.31 7.06 9.84
CA PRO A 21 19.11 5.65 10.07
C PRO A 21 18.52 5.07 8.79
N THR A 22 19.31 4.21 8.13
CA THR A 22 18.86 3.38 7.02
C THR A 22 17.87 2.40 7.63
N THR A 23 16.62 2.84 7.77
CA THR A 23 15.50 1.94 7.97
C THR A 23 15.55 0.99 6.78
N ASN A 24 15.93 -0.25 7.05
CA ASN A 24 16.08 -1.26 6.02
C ASN A 24 14.68 -1.42 5.38
N PRO A 25 14.45 -0.99 4.13
CA PRO A 25 13.11 -0.98 3.54
C PRO A 25 12.53 -2.39 3.33
N GLN A 26 13.32 -3.42 3.65
CA GLN A 26 12.99 -4.83 3.51
C GLN A 26 12.02 -5.35 4.58
N ASN A 27 11.77 -4.61 5.66
CA ASN A 27 10.92 -5.11 6.76
C ASN A 27 9.49 -4.53 6.80
N GLU A 28 9.17 -3.59 5.90
CA GLU A 28 7.78 -3.23 5.61
C GLU A 28 7.43 -3.84 4.25
N MET A 29 7.03 -5.11 4.25
CA MET A 29 6.46 -5.73 3.06
C MET A 29 5.11 -5.06 2.79
N VAL A 30 5.14 -3.89 2.12
CA VAL A 30 3.94 -3.17 1.71
C VAL A 30 3.08 -4.17 0.93
N PRO A 31 1.84 -4.46 1.39
CA PRO A 31 1.01 -5.46 0.73
C PRO A 31 0.80 -5.01 -0.72
N THR A 32 1.02 -5.92 -1.66
CA THR A 32 0.74 -5.65 -3.07
C THR A 32 -0.73 -5.29 -3.23
N LEU A 33 -1.06 -4.56 -4.29
CA LEU A 33 -2.46 -4.22 -4.59
C LEU A 33 -3.30 -5.50 -4.71
N GLU A 34 -2.77 -6.54 -5.33
CA GLU A 34 -3.42 -7.86 -5.43
C GLU A 34 -3.73 -8.46 -4.04
N LYS A 35 -2.74 -8.54 -3.14
CA LYS A 35 -2.96 -9.04 -1.76
C LYS A 35 -3.99 -8.22 -0.99
N THR A 36 -4.02 -6.90 -1.23
CA THR A 36 -5.01 -6.02 -0.62
C THR A 36 -6.42 -6.31 -1.11
N LEU A 37 -6.58 -6.52 -2.42
CA LEU A 37 -7.87 -6.85 -3.04
C LEU A 37 -8.36 -8.24 -2.61
N GLU A 38 -7.47 -9.23 -2.52
CA GLU A 38 -7.77 -10.57 -2.00
C GLU A 38 -8.25 -10.53 -0.54
N LYS A 39 -7.57 -9.77 0.31
CA LYS A 39 -7.99 -9.57 1.70
C LYS A 39 -9.37 -8.88 1.79
N LYS A 40 -9.62 -7.90 0.91
CA LYS A 40 -10.92 -7.23 0.85
C LYS A 40 -12.04 -8.19 0.43
N LEU A 41 -11.76 -9.07 -0.53
CA LEU A 41 -12.68 -10.13 -0.96
C LEU A 41 -13.02 -11.08 0.21
N GLU A 42 -12.01 -11.53 0.96
CA GLU A 42 -12.21 -12.39 2.13
C GLU A 42 -13.13 -11.73 3.18
N LEU A 43 -12.92 -10.45 3.47
CA LEU A 43 -13.75 -9.70 4.42
C LEU A 43 -15.19 -9.57 3.95
N LEU A 44 -15.41 -9.27 2.67
CA LEU A 44 -16.76 -9.16 2.09
C LEU A 44 -17.48 -10.51 2.08
N SER A 45 -16.78 -11.61 1.83
CA SER A 45 -17.36 -12.96 1.92
C SER A 45 -17.82 -13.29 3.33
N LYS A 46 -17.00 -12.97 4.35
CA LYS A 46 -17.38 -13.15 5.76
C LYS A 46 -18.56 -12.27 6.16
N GLU A 47 -18.61 -11.03 5.67
CA GLU A 47 -19.74 -10.14 5.90
C GLU A 47 -21.03 -10.71 5.27
N LEU A 48 -20.94 -11.18 4.03
CA LEU A 48 -22.06 -11.78 3.30
C LEU A 48 -22.64 -13.02 3.99
N GLU A 49 -21.80 -13.89 4.55
CA GLU A 49 -22.22 -15.10 5.27
C GLU A 49 -23.16 -14.81 6.45
N THR A 50 -22.96 -13.66 7.10
CA THR A 50 -23.70 -13.29 8.32
C THR A 50 -24.78 -12.23 8.06
N GLU A 51 -24.84 -11.67 6.85
CA GLU A 51 -25.77 -10.63 6.48
C GLU A 51 -27.19 -11.18 6.29
N LYS A 52 -28.16 -10.54 6.95
CA LYS A 52 -29.58 -10.92 6.92
C LYS A 52 -30.43 -9.90 6.15
N ASP A 53 -29.95 -8.67 6.04
CA ASP A 53 -30.62 -7.65 5.26
C ASP A 53 -30.40 -7.91 3.77
N HIS A 54 -31.49 -8.15 3.05
CA HIS A 54 -31.43 -8.52 1.63
C HIS A 54 -30.84 -7.41 0.75
N GLU A 55 -31.10 -6.14 1.07
CA GLU A 55 -30.58 -5.03 0.28
C GLU A 55 -29.07 -4.92 0.44
N LYS A 56 -28.59 -5.01 1.68
CA LYS A 56 -27.16 -5.03 2.02
C LYS A 56 -26.47 -6.26 1.43
N GLN A 57 -27.09 -7.44 1.50
CA GLN A 57 -26.60 -8.67 0.89
C GLN A 57 -26.39 -8.49 -0.63
N GLN A 58 -27.36 -7.91 -1.34
CA GLN A 58 -27.25 -7.64 -2.77
C GLN A 58 -26.16 -6.60 -3.08
N ASN A 59 -25.98 -5.60 -2.24
CA ASN A 59 -24.92 -4.61 -2.41
C ASN A 59 -23.52 -5.21 -2.20
N ILE A 60 -23.36 -6.10 -1.22
CA ILE A 60 -22.11 -6.85 -1.00
C ILE A 60 -21.80 -7.73 -2.23
N LEU A 61 -22.80 -8.46 -2.76
CA LEU A 61 -22.63 -9.29 -3.96
C LEU A 61 -22.18 -8.48 -5.19
N LYS A 62 -22.81 -7.33 -5.45
CA LYS A 62 -22.40 -6.43 -6.55
C LYS A 62 -20.95 -5.95 -6.39
N THR A 63 -20.57 -5.65 -5.17
CA THR A 63 -19.21 -5.20 -4.84
C THR A 63 -18.20 -6.33 -5.07
N ILE A 64 -18.51 -7.56 -4.63
CA ILE A 64 -17.70 -8.76 -4.87
C ILE A 64 -17.50 -8.98 -6.37
N ASN A 65 -18.58 -8.93 -7.17
CA ASN A 65 -18.48 -9.09 -8.63
C ASN A 65 -17.56 -8.04 -9.27
N SER A 66 -17.71 -6.77 -8.88
CA SER A 66 -16.85 -5.68 -9.38
C SER A 66 -15.38 -5.87 -8.99
N LEU A 67 -15.13 -6.39 -7.78
CA LEU A 67 -13.79 -6.73 -7.29
C LEU A 67 -13.16 -7.86 -8.09
N LEU A 68 -13.91 -8.94 -8.35
CA LEU A 68 -13.46 -10.07 -9.15
C LEU A 68 -13.12 -9.63 -10.58
N GLU A 69 -13.97 -8.84 -11.22
CA GLU A 69 -13.67 -8.27 -12.54
C GLU A 69 -12.40 -7.41 -12.54
N THR A 70 -12.18 -6.63 -11.47
CA THR A 70 -11.00 -5.78 -11.36
C THR A 70 -9.74 -6.62 -11.22
N ILE A 71 -9.78 -7.66 -10.38
CA ILE A 71 -8.67 -8.61 -10.21
C ILE A 71 -8.39 -9.34 -11.53
N ASP A 72 -9.43 -9.79 -12.23
CA ASP A 72 -9.31 -10.47 -13.52
C ASP A 72 -8.68 -9.56 -14.58
N LYS A 73 -9.14 -8.31 -14.70
CA LYS A 73 -8.54 -7.30 -15.60
C LYS A 73 -7.09 -6.96 -15.23
N MET A 74 -6.73 -7.04 -13.96
CA MET A 74 -5.33 -6.86 -13.53
C MET A 74 -4.46 -8.05 -13.93
N LYS A 75 -5.01 -9.28 -13.89
CA LYS A 75 -4.31 -10.52 -14.29
C LYS A 75 -4.25 -10.70 -15.81
N GLY A 76 -5.29 -10.29 -16.53
CA GLY A 76 -5.44 -10.37 -17.99
C GLY A 76 -4.87 -9.19 -18.79
N LYS A 77 -4.16 -8.25 -18.15
CA LYS A 77 -3.37 -7.21 -18.82
C LYS A 77 -1.92 -7.65 -19.14
N GLN A 78 -1.71 -8.95 -19.34
CA GLN A 78 -0.51 -9.51 -19.98
C GLN A 78 -0.78 -9.78 -21.46
#